data_AF-A0A841LI14-F1
#
_entry.id   AF-A0A841LI14-F1
#
_cell.length_a   1.000
_cell.length_b   1.000
_cell.length_c   1.000
_cell.angle_alpha   90.00
_cell.angle_beta   90.00
_cell.angle_gamma   90.00
#
_symmetry.space_group_name_H-M   'P 1'
#
loop_
_entity.id
_entity.type
_entity.pdbx_description
1 polymer ?
#
loop_
_entity_poly.entity_id
_entity_poly.type
_entity_poly.pdbx_seq_one_letter_code
_entity_poly.pdbx_strand_id
1 'polypeptide(L)'
;MEKEQSDIIAKQLMKEIMYDNGMVDRWHPEKYPTKWIDRISAPAGVFFDANPEILNNEDIDQMCCGELNENQTKYGSLVGYKELDEALNDYFNNH
;
A
#
# COMPACT_ATOMS: atom_id res chain seq x y z
N MET A 1 -0.92 13.90 7.49
CA MET A 1 0.23 13.57 6.65
C MET A 1 0.25 14.49 5.45
N GLU A 2 1.43 14.99 5.07
CA GLU A 2 1.57 15.82 3.87
C GLU A 2 1.47 14.95 2.60
N LYS A 3 1.00 15.53 1.49
CA LYS A 3 0.79 14.80 0.23
C LYS A 3 2.07 14.14 -0.29
N GLU A 4 3.22 14.81 -0.14
CA GLU A 4 4.51 14.25 -0.55
C GLU A 4 4.85 12.97 0.20
N GLN A 5 4.57 12.93 1.52
CA GLN A 5 4.80 11.75 2.34
C GLN A 5 3.84 10.61 1.98
N SER A 6 2.56 10.91 1.71
CA SER A 6 1.61 9.89 1.24
C SER A 6 1.97 9.35 -0.15
N ASP A 7 2.53 10.16 -1.04
CA ASP A 7 2.98 9.74 -2.36
C ASP A 7 4.23 8.81 -2.26
N ILE A 8 5.10 9.04 -1.27
CA ILE A 8 6.24 8.16 -0.97
C ILE A 8 5.74 6.80 -0.46
N ILE A 9 4.81 6.80 0.49
CA ILE A 9 4.23 5.57 1.05
C ILE A 9 3.48 4.78 -0.02
N ALA A 10 2.71 5.45 -0.87
CA ALA A 10 2.01 4.81 -1.99
C ALA A 10 2.99 4.06 -2.90
N LYS A 11 4.14 4.67 -3.24
CA LYS A 11 5.19 4.00 -4.03
C LYS A 11 5.79 2.81 -3.29
N GLN A 12 5.95 2.90 -1.97
CA GLN A 12 6.45 1.78 -1.17
C GLN A 12 5.46 0.61 -1.17
N LEU A 13 4.16 0.86 -0.95
CA LEU A 13 3.11 -0.17 -1.03
C LEU A 13 3.06 -0.82 -2.42
N MET A 14 3.09 0.00 -3.48
CA MET A 14 3.14 -0.50 -4.87
C MET A 14 4.37 -1.37 -5.13
N LYS A 15 5.51 -1.01 -4.53
CA LYS A 15 6.76 -1.74 -4.66
C LYS A 15 6.65 -3.15 -4.05
N GLU A 16 6.15 -3.26 -2.83
CA GLU A 16 5.98 -4.58 -2.18
C GLU A 16 5.02 -5.48 -2.98
N ILE A 17 3.91 -4.93 -3.47
CA ILE A 17 2.99 -5.68 -4.36
C ILE A 17 3.68 -6.15 -5.65
N MET A 18 4.56 -5.35 -6.23
CA MET A 18 5.34 -5.76 -7.40
C MET A 18 6.38 -6.84 -7.08
N TYR A 19 6.98 -6.81 -5.88
CA TYR A 19 7.86 -7.89 -5.42
C TYR A 19 7.12 -9.21 -5.30
N ASP A 20 5.95 -9.20 -4.68
CA ASP A 20 5.10 -10.39 -4.53
C ASP A 20 4.72 -10.99 -5.90
N ASN A 21 4.36 -10.14 -6.86
CA ASN A 21 4.07 -10.54 -8.22
C ASN A 21 5.31 -10.97 -9.06
N GLY A 22 6.52 -10.88 -8.51
CA GLY A 22 7.76 -11.23 -9.22
C GLY A 22 8.15 -10.26 -10.33
N MET A 23 7.64 -9.02 -10.30
CA MET A 23 7.76 -8.02 -11.36
C MET A 23 8.99 -7.10 -11.23
N VAL A 24 9.84 -7.32 -10.22
CA VAL A 24 10.98 -6.45 -9.95
C VAL A 24 12.17 -6.79 -10.85
N ASP A 25 12.47 -5.87 -11.77
CA ASP A 25 13.65 -5.94 -12.62
C ASP A 25 14.72 -4.97 -12.12
N ARG A 26 15.84 -5.53 -11.63
CA ARG A 26 17.00 -4.75 -11.16
C ARG A 26 17.62 -3.83 -12.21
N TRP A 27 17.35 -4.07 -13.50
CA TRP A 27 17.91 -3.32 -14.62
C TRP A 27 16.95 -2.27 -15.19
N HIS A 28 15.66 -2.37 -14.88
CA HIS A 28 14.63 -1.46 -15.35
C HIS A 28 13.89 -0.87 -14.13
N PRO A 29 14.17 0.40 -13.78
CA PRO A 29 13.54 1.04 -12.62
C PRO A 29 12.02 0.91 -12.64
N GLU A 30 11.43 0.64 -11.48
CA GLU A 30 10.00 0.57 -11.30
C GLU A 30 9.34 1.87 -11.80
N LYS A 31 8.32 1.72 -12.63
CA LYS A 31 7.47 2.84 -13.03
C LYS A 31 6.29 2.87 -12.09
N TYR A 32 6.04 4.03 -11.50
CA TYR A 32 4.86 4.28 -10.68
C TYR A 32 3.92 5.22 -11.44
N PRO A 33 2.94 4.70 -12.21
CA PRO A 33 2.00 5.55 -12.91
C PRO A 33 1.27 6.48 -11.94
N THR A 34 1.18 7.77 -12.27
CA THR A 34 0.53 8.77 -11.41
C THR A 34 -0.89 8.39 -11.01
N LYS A 35 -1.65 7.73 -11.91
CA LYS A 35 -2.99 7.22 -11.60
C LYS A 35 -3.03 6.34 -10.35
N TRP A 36 -2.01 5.51 -10.15
CA TRP A 36 -1.94 4.56 -9.03
C TRP A 36 -1.39 5.23 -7.78
N ILE A 37 -0.43 6.14 -7.93
CA ILE A 37 0.03 6.99 -6.83
C ILE A 37 -1.14 7.77 -6.24
N ASP A 38 -1.93 8.46 -7.06
CA ASP A 38 -3.08 9.25 -6.58
C ASP A 38 -4.18 8.35 -5.97
N ARG A 39 -4.40 7.16 -6.54
CA ARG A 39 -5.39 6.19 -6.05
C ARG A 39 -5.04 5.63 -4.67
N ILE A 40 -3.76 5.39 -4.40
CA ILE A 40 -3.28 4.76 -3.15
C ILE A 40 -2.91 5.82 -2.10
N SER A 41 -2.31 6.95 -2.50
CA SER A 41 -1.83 7.99 -1.58
C SER A 41 -2.94 8.57 -0.70
N ALA A 42 -4.13 8.83 -1.27
CA ALA A 42 -5.24 9.37 -0.51
C ALA A 42 -5.72 8.43 0.62
N PRO A 43 -6.07 7.16 0.37
CA PRO A 43 -6.45 6.24 1.45
C PRO A 43 -5.27 5.89 2.38
N ALA A 44 -4.04 5.77 1.87
CA ALA A 44 -2.85 5.58 2.71
C ALA A 44 -2.66 6.77 3.67
N GLY A 45 -2.88 7.99 3.18
CA GLY A 45 -2.97 9.22 3.95
C GLY A 45 -3.88 9.09 5.16
N VAL A 46 -5.15 8.75 4.91
CA VAL A 46 -6.18 8.59 5.93
C VAL A 46 -5.81 7.48 6.93
N PHE A 47 -5.37 6.33 6.44
CA PHE A 47 -5.04 5.18 7.28
C PHE A 47 -3.85 5.45 8.22
N PHE A 48 -2.73 5.93 7.69
CA PHE A 48 -1.53 6.14 8.53
C PHE A 48 -1.61 7.41 9.38
N ASP A 49 -2.45 8.39 9.04
CA ASP A 49 -2.76 9.50 9.94
C ASP A 49 -3.58 9.05 11.15
N ALA A 50 -4.51 8.12 10.95
CA ALA A 50 -5.34 7.60 12.02
C ALA A 50 -4.64 6.51 12.86
N ASN A 51 -3.68 5.79 12.27
CA ASN A 51 -2.98 4.66 12.89
C ASN A 51 -1.45 4.79 12.69
N PRO A 52 -0.79 5.85 13.21
CA PRO A 52 0.61 6.16 12.91
C PRO A 52 1.61 5.09 13.39
N GLU A 53 1.26 4.29 14.40
CA GLU A 53 2.06 3.18 14.90
C GLU A 53 2.26 2.05 13.89
N ILE A 54 1.36 1.97 12.90
CA ILE A 54 1.33 0.95 11.85
C ILE A 54 2.20 1.37 10.65
N LEU A 55 2.71 2.61 10.63
CA LEU A 55 3.62 3.05 9.57
C LEU A 55 5.04 2.53 9.81
N ASN A 56 5.24 1.24 9.56
CA ASN A 56 6.54 0.58 9.57
C ASN A 56 6.63 -0.50 8.49
N ASN A 57 7.84 -0.99 8.24
CA ASN A 57 8.11 -1.93 7.14
C ASN A 57 7.41 -3.28 7.32
N GLU A 58 7.26 -3.76 8.54
CA GLU A 58 6.62 -5.06 8.81
C GLU A 58 5.13 -5.01 8.49
N ASP A 59 4.45 -3.94 8.92
CA ASP A 59 3.03 -3.77 8.62
C ASP A 59 2.77 -3.48 7.15
N ILE A 60 3.65 -2.72 6.48
CA ILE A 60 3.58 -2.47 5.03
C ILE A 60 3.72 -3.78 4.24
N ASP A 61 4.73 -4.59 4.55
CA ASP A 61 4.95 -5.90 3.93
C ASP A 61 3.75 -6.82 4.16
N GLN A 62 3.28 -6.93 5.41
CA GLN A 62 2.12 -7.76 5.75
C GLN A 62 0.85 -7.31 5.01
N MET A 63 0.55 -6.00 4.91
CA MET A 63 -0.61 -5.52 4.16
C MET A 63 -0.54 -5.82 2.66
N CYS A 64 0.66 -5.85 2.09
CA CYS A 64 0.85 -6.02 0.64
C CYS A 64 0.98 -7.50 0.22
N CYS A 65 1.60 -8.33 1.06
CA CYS A 65 2.04 -9.68 0.72
C CYS A 65 1.49 -10.75 1.69
N GLY A 66 0.81 -10.33 2.77
CA GLY A 66 0.26 -11.23 3.79
C GLY A 66 -1.07 -11.87 3.41
N GLU A 67 -1.48 -12.84 4.22
CA GLU A 67 -2.75 -13.55 4.04
C GLU A 67 -3.95 -12.65 4.33
N LEU A 68 -4.97 -12.68 3.47
CA LEU A 68 -6.17 -11.85 3.58
C LEU A 68 -6.83 -11.96 4.97
N ASN A 69 -6.97 -13.18 5.50
CA ASN A 69 -7.63 -13.39 6.79
C ASN A 69 -6.82 -12.81 7.96
N GLU A 70 -5.50 -12.85 7.88
CA GLU A 70 -4.62 -12.26 8.91
C GLU A 70 -4.70 -10.74 8.88
N ASN A 71 -4.68 -10.16 7.67
CA ASN A 71 -4.81 -8.72 7.45
C ASN A 71 -6.18 -8.20 7.93
N GLN A 72 -7.27 -8.90 7.63
CA GLN A 72 -8.60 -8.52 8.12
C GLN A 72 -8.71 -8.64 9.65
N THR A 73 -8.03 -9.61 10.26
CA THR A 73 -7.99 -9.76 11.72
C THR A 73 -7.20 -8.63 12.39
N LYS A 74 -6.06 -8.25 11.81
CA LYS A 74 -5.13 -7.27 12.39
C LYS A 74 -5.55 -5.82 12.11
N TYR A 75 -5.98 -5.51 10.88
CA TYR A 75 -6.24 -4.14 10.45
C TYR A 75 -7.70 -3.86 10.05
N GLY A 76 -8.51 -4.90 9.83
CA GLY A 76 -9.86 -4.79 9.24
C GLY A 76 -10.83 -3.84 9.98
N SER A 77 -10.60 -3.61 11.28
CA SER A 77 -11.41 -2.69 12.11
C SER A 77 -10.83 -1.28 12.24
N LEU A 78 -9.64 -1.03 11.69
CA LEU A 78 -8.94 0.25 11.82
C LEU A 78 -9.47 1.28 10.82
N VAL A 79 -9.44 2.54 11.25
CA VAL A 79 -9.97 3.66 10.46
C VAL A 79 -9.18 3.80 9.16
N GLY A 80 -9.89 3.79 8.03
CA GLY A 80 -9.32 3.97 6.70
C GLY A 80 -8.70 2.71 6.09
N TYR A 81 -8.66 1.59 6.81
CA TYR A 81 -8.05 0.36 6.29
C TYR A 81 -8.82 -0.20 5.10
N LYS A 82 -10.15 -0.19 5.15
CA LYS A 82 -11.00 -0.73 4.07
C LYS A 82 -10.71 -0.05 2.74
N GLU A 83 -10.66 1.28 2.72
CA GLU A 83 -10.39 2.06 1.51
C GLU A 83 -8.96 1.85 1.00
N LEU A 84 -8.00 1.64 1.92
CA LEU A 84 -6.63 1.29 1.56
C LEU A 84 -6.56 -0.11 0.95
N ASP A 85 -7.13 -1.12 1.60
CA ASP A 85 -7.19 -2.50 1.14
C ASP A 85 -7.86 -2.61 -0.24
N GLU A 86 -8.96 -1.89 -0.47
CA GLU A 86 -9.60 -1.82 -1.80
C GLU A 86 -8.66 -1.23 -2.88
N ALA A 87 -7.91 -0.18 -2.56
CA ALA A 87 -6.97 0.44 -3.50
C ALA A 87 -5.75 -0.45 -3.79
N LEU A 88 -5.24 -1.17 -2.77
CA LEU A 88 -4.14 -2.10 -2.91
C LEU A 88 -4.54 -3.33 -3.73
N ASN A 89 -5.72 -3.90 -3.46
CA ASN A 89 -6.26 -5.01 -4.24
C ASN A 89 -6.55 -4.61 -5.70
N ASP A 90 -7.05 -3.40 -5.94
CA ASP A 90 -7.26 -2.88 -7.29
C ASP A 90 -5.92 -2.75 -8.05
N TYR A 91 -4.88 -2.22 -7.37
CA TYR A 91 -3.53 -2.19 -7.92
C TYR A 91 -3.05 -3.59 -8.24
N PHE A 92 -3.04 -4.52 -7.27
CA PHE A 92 -2.60 -5.91 -7.43
C PHE A 92 -3.20 -6.56 -8.69
N ASN A 93 -4.50 -6.40 -8.92
CA ASN A 93 -5.20 -7.06 -10.03
C ASN A 93 -5.04 -6.38 -11.40
N ASN A 94 -4.73 -5.07 -11.46
CA ASN A 94 -4.87 -4.27 -12.67
C ASN A 94 -3.62 -3.47 -13.08
N HIS A 95 -2.46 -3.72 -12.48
CA HIS A 95 -1.21 -2.97 -12.76
C HIS A 95 -0.35 -3.58 -13.87
#